data_AF-A0A3D1HBJ7-F1
#
_entry.id   AF-A0A3D1HBJ7-F1
#
_cell.length_a   1.000
_cell.length_b   1.000
_cell.length_c   1.000
_cell.angle_alpha   90.00
_cell.angle_beta   90.00
_cell.angle_gamma   90.00
#
_symmetry.space_group_name_H-M   'P 1'
#
loop_
_entity.id
_entity.type
_entity.pdbx_description
1 polymer ?
#
loop_
_entity_poly.entity_id
_entity_poly.type
_entity_poly.pdbx_seq_one_letter_code
_entity_poly.pdbx_strand_id
1 'polypeptide(L)'
;MIAGVAAENALYSFDKLFYYDIPEALSEKVSAGARVVVPFGKGSKKRVGLVFKVREPEAGMKLKPISAVIDDEPIVSEELLNLCRWLKENTFCTYFDAFRSILPSGLAYTLKNRFERNKNASEDELSDDEKTLVKALETAGKSELETLYAENKAKVNALVKRGVLVQSEIPERKVGDEVNVMVRVRGDFDESVKLTPKQKAAVEFVRANDSASIKEVCYSCAATASVVNRLIEKGVFERFENVVFRLNSDVSAEENPDDITLSPKQQSVFDGISAMMTGEKPGCALLRGITGSGKTSVFIKLIDRALKEGKSAIMLVPEISLTPQMVGKFQRLFGKEVAILHSSLSVGERADEYRRIKSGAAKIVIGTRSAVFAPVKNLAIIVVDEEGEGTYKSENSPRYHARDVAKQRCFAQNSVLLLASATPSLESYYFAKTGRYALFELDERFNNAVLPEVEIVDMQKERENGNMSSFSVSLCENIEYNLSRGEQSILLLNRRGYRTGVRCALCGKPMECPNC
;
A
#
# COMPACT_ATOMS: atom_id res chain seq x y z
N MET A 1 -14.67 -18.71 23.93
CA MET A 1 -14.49 -18.48 22.47
C MET A 1 -13.08 -18.84 22.02
N ILE A 2 -12.92 -19.24 20.76
CA ILE A 2 -11.63 -19.57 20.12
C ILE A 2 -11.44 -18.79 18.82
N ALA A 3 -10.20 -18.43 18.50
CA ALA A 3 -9.84 -17.73 17.27
C ALA A 3 -9.10 -18.66 16.30
N GLY A 4 -9.51 -18.68 15.03
CA GLY A 4 -8.75 -19.30 13.94
C GLY A 4 -7.75 -18.30 13.36
N VAL A 5 -6.46 -18.53 13.60
CA VAL A 5 -5.37 -17.58 13.32
C VAL A 5 -4.44 -18.12 12.25
N ALA A 6 -4.14 -17.31 11.24
CA ALA A 6 -3.02 -17.55 10.34
C ALA A 6 -1.74 -16.98 10.96
N ALA A 7 -0.79 -17.84 11.31
CA ALA A 7 0.45 -17.45 11.97
C ALA A 7 1.56 -17.15 10.96
N GLU A 8 2.40 -16.16 11.25
CA GLU A 8 3.59 -15.84 10.48
C GLU A 8 4.55 -17.05 10.37
N ASN A 9 5.28 -17.16 9.25
CA ASN A 9 6.30 -18.17 9.01
C ASN A 9 5.79 -19.62 9.15
N ALA A 10 4.50 -19.87 8.90
CA ALA A 10 4.00 -21.22 8.66
C ALA A 10 4.59 -21.74 7.34
N LEU A 11 5.02 -23.01 7.32
CA LEU A 11 5.44 -23.65 6.08
C LEU A 11 4.21 -23.93 5.22
N TYR A 12 4.32 -23.70 3.90
CA TYR A 12 3.21 -23.89 2.96
C TYR A 12 2.53 -25.26 3.09
N SER A 13 3.32 -26.33 3.28
CA SER A 13 2.81 -27.71 3.43
C SER A 13 1.88 -27.93 4.62
N PHE A 14 1.91 -27.05 5.63
CA PHE A 14 1.06 -27.12 6.81
C PHE A 14 0.34 -25.80 7.09
N ASP A 15 0.22 -24.93 6.08
CA ASP A 15 -0.42 -23.63 6.22
C ASP A 15 -1.95 -23.76 6.32
N LYS A 16 -2.43 -23.73 7.55
CA LYS A 16 -3.84 -23.80 7.93
C LYS A 16 -4.14 -22.76 9.02
N LEU A 17 -5.42 -22.55 9.31
CA LEU A 17 -5.79 -21.78 10.50
C LEU A 17 -5.47 -22.60 11.74
N PHE A 18 -4.68 -22.03 12.63
CA PHE A 18 -4.36 -22.59 13.94
C PHE A 18 -5.31 -21.99 14.97
N TYR A 19 -5.91 -22.83 15.81
CA TYR A 19 -6.89 -22.36 16.80
C TYR A 19 -6.22 -22.04 18.13
N TYR A 20 -6.64 -20.93 18.71
CA TYR A 20 -6.17 -20.43 19.98
C TYR A 20 -7.35 -20.08 20.88
N ASP A 21 -7.18 -20.27 22.18
CA ASP A 21 -8.14 -19.81 23.17
C ASP A 21 -8.08 -18.28 23.29
N ILE A 22 -9.24 -17.65 23.46
CA ILE A 22 -9.35 -16.19 23.65
C ILE A 22 -9.53 -15.91 25.15
N PRO A 23 -8.50 -15.38 25.84
CA PRO A 23 -8.64 -14.99 27.24
C PRO A 23 -9.77 -13.98 27.42
N GLU A 24 -10.49 -14.07 28.54
CA GLU A 24 -11.64 -13.21 28.84
C GLU A 24 -11.30 -11.71 28.75
N ALA A 25 -10.13 -11.32 29.25
CA ALA A 25 -9.61 -9.95 29.17
C ALA A 25 -9.37 -9.42 27.75
N LEU A 26 -9.27 -10.30 26.75
CA LEU A 26 -9.05 -9.95 25.34
C LEU A 26 -10.30 -10.17 24.47
N SER A 27 -11.39 -10.68 25.05
CA SER A 27 -12.58 -11.10 24.31
C SER A 27 -13.23 -9.97 23.49
N GLU A 28 -13.24 -8.75 24.01
CA GLU A 28 -13.79 -7.58 23.32
C GLU A 28 -12.90 -7.07 22.17
N LYS A 29 -11.59 -7.33 22.23
CA LYS A 29 -10.61 -6.85 21.24
C LYS A 29 -10.33 -7.85 20.12
N VAL A 30 -10.54 -9.14 20.36
CA VAL A 30 -10.25 -10.19 19.37
C VAL A 30 -11.45 -10.40 18.47
N SER A 31 -11.36 -9.90 17.24
CA SER A 31 -12.34 -10.20 16.18
C SER A 31 -11.65 -10.53 14.85
N ALA A 32 -12.43 -10.99 13.86
CA ALA A 32 -11.89 -11.27 12.54
C ALA A 32 -11.25 -10.01 11.93
N GLY A 33 -10.04 -10.14 11.39
CA GLY A 33 -9.27 -9.02 10.85
C GLY A 33 -8.33 -8.36 11.87
N ALA A 34 -8.41 -8.72 13.15
CA ALA A 34 -7.48 -8.27 14.16
C ALA A 34 -6.15 -9.03 14.07
N ARG A 35 -5.05 -8.33 14.34
CA ARG A 35 -3.75 -8.98 14.53
C ARG A 35 -3.50 -9.32 15.97
N VAL A 36 -2.91 -10.49 16.18
CA VAL A 36 -2.66 -11.06 17.49
C VAL A 36 -1.24 -11.60 17.57
N VAL A 37 -0.73 -11.71 18.80
CA VAL A 37 0.51 -12.43 19.10
C VAL A 37 0.14 -13.79 19.65
N VAL A 38 0.63 -14.84 19.01
CA VAL A 38 0.30 -16.23 19.37
C VAL A 38 1.55 -17.09 19.51
N PRO A 39 1.58 -18.06 20.46
CA PRO A 39 2.66 -19.02 20.54
C PRO A 39 2.56 -20.05 19.41
N PHE A 40 3.64 -20.28 18.67
CA PHE A 40 3.65 -21.15 17.50
C PHE A 40 4.72 -22.25 17.55
N GLY A 41 4.36 -23.45 17.10
CA GLY A 41 5.24 -24.62 17.07
C GLY A 41 5.55 -25.25 18.44
N LYS A 42 6.45 -26.25 18.44
CA LYS A 42 6.87 -26.99 19.64
C LYS A 42 7.59 -26.10 20.66
N GLY A 43 8.39 -25.15 20.20
CA GLY A 43 9.10 -24.19 21.05
C GLY A 43 8.25 -23.02 21.55
N SER A 44 6.95 -22.97 21.21
CA SER A 44 6.02 -21.89 21.61
C SER A 44 6.54 -20.48 21.35
N LYS A 45 7.36 -20.27 20.32
CA LYS A 45 7.87 -18.94 19.95
C LYS A 45 6.69 -18.06 19.58
N LYS A 46 6.64 -16.85 20.11
CA LYS A 46 5.56 -15.91 19.78
C LYS A 46 5.75 -15.45 18.34
N ARG A 47 4.62 -15.30 17.64
CA ARG A 47 4.55 -14.85 16.26
C ARG A 47 3.36 -13.94 16.08
N VAL A 48 3.47 -13.02 15.13
CA VAL A 48 2.30 -12.26 14.68
C VAL A 48 1.38 -13.20 13.91
N GLY A 49 0.09 -13.06 14.12
CA GLY A 49 -0.94 -13.77 13.37
C GLY A 49 -2.13 -12.88 13.05
N LEU A 50 -2.90 -13.27 12.04
CA LEU A 50 -4.15 -12.63 11.67
C LEU A 50 -5.32 -13.53 12.03
N VAL A 51 -6.30 -12.98 12.74
CA VAL A 51 -7.54 -13.69 13.07
C VAL A 51 -8.44 -13.73 11.83
N PHE A 52 -8.78 -14.92 11.34
CA PHE A 52 -9.67 -15.10 10.19
C PHE A 52 -11.13 -15.37 10.58
N LYS A 53 -11.35 -15.90 11.78
CA LYS A 53 -12.68 -16.20 12.33
C LYS A 53 -12.61 -16.42 13.83
N VAL A 54 -13.72 -16.17 14.51
CA VAL A 54 -13.95 -16.48 15.92
C VAL A 54 -15.14 -17.43 16.01
N ARG A 55 -15.09 -18.44 16.89
CA ARG A 55 -16.18 -19.41 17.09
C ARG A 55 -16.14 -19.99 18.51
N GLU A 56 -17.15 -20.77 18.87
CA GLU A 56 -17.13 -21.55 20.11
C GLU A 56 -16.17 -22.77 20.02
N PRO A 57 -15.51 -23.16 21.14
CA PRO A 57 -14.65 -24.33 21.18
C PRO A 57 -15.46 -25.63 21.04
N GLU A 58 -14.86 -26.61 20.39
CA GLU A 58 -15.35 -27.99 20.41
C GLU A 58 -14.89 -28.67 21.71
N ALA A 59 -15.69 -29.61 22.24
CA ALA A 59 -15.37 -30.27 23.51
C ALA A 59 -14.03 -31.03 23.45
N GLY A 60 -13.19 -30.86 24.47
CA GLY A 60 -11.91 -31.57 24.60
C GLY A 60 -10.71 -30.95 23.84
N MET A 61 -10.88 -29.78 23.21
CA MET A 61 -9.74 -29.09 22.57
C MET A 61 -8.74 -28.56 23.60
N LYS A 62 -7.46 -28.94 23.48
CA LYS A 62 -6.35 -28.33 24.23
C LYS A 62 -5.73 -27.22 23.39
N LEU A 63 -6.01 -25.98 23.76
CA LEU A 63 -5.58 -24.80 23.01
C LEU A 63 -4.60 -23.97 23.83
N LYS A 64 -3.63 -23.37 23.14
CA LYS A 64 -2.78 -22.33 23.74
C LYS A 64 -3.56 -21.00 23.71
N PRO A 65 -3.39 -20.12 24.71
CA PRO A 65 -4.04 -18.82 24.71
C PRO A 65 -3.37 -17.84 23.73
N ILE A 66 -4.17 -16.91 23.20
CA ILE A 66 -3.64 -15.70 22.55
C ILE A 66 -2.83 -14.89 23.58
N SER A 67 -1.63 -14.48 23.22
CA SER A 67 -0.74 -13.75 24.13
C SER A 67 -1.04 -12.26 24.21
N ALA A 68 -1.40 -11.63 23.08
CA ALA A 68 -1.75 -10.20 23.02
C ALA A 68 -2.53 -9.89 21.74
N VAL A 69 -3.25 -8.77 21.74
CA VAL A 69 -3.84 -8.15 20.55
C VAL A 69 -3.00 -6.94 20.19
N ILE A 70 -2.70 -6.75 18.90
CA ILE A 70 -1.82 -5.69 18.42
C ILE A 70 -2.59 -4.41 18.09
N ASP A 71 -3.78 -4.55 17.51
CA ASP A 71 -4.61 -3.43 17.06
C ASP A 71 -5.84 -3.30 17.96
N ASP A 72 -6.25 -2.06 18.25
CA ASP A 72 -7.51 -1.80 18.96
C ASP A 72 -8.75 -2.03 18.06
N GLU A 73 -8.58 -1.95 16.74
CA GLU A 73 -9.62 -2.26 15.75
C GLU A 73 -9.09 -3.20 14.65
N PRO A 74 -9.96 -4.02 14.03
CA PRO A 74 -9.60 -4.85 12.89
C PRO A 74 -8.95 -4.03 11.78
N ILE A 75 -7.75 -4.43 11.36
CA ILE A 75 -7.00 -3.73 10.33
C ILE A 75 -7.42 -4.16 8.93
N VAL A 76 -8.01 -5.35 8.81
CA VAL A 76 -8.49 -5.95 7.55
C VAL A 76 -10.00 -6.16 7.62
N SER A 77 -10.72 -5.76 6.58
CA SER A 77 -12.16 -6.03 6.45
C SER A 77 -12.43 -7.49 6.11
N GLU A 78 -13.68 -7.95 6.30
CA GLU A 78 -14.09 -9.30 5.90
C GLU A 78 -13.87 -9.57 4.40
N GLU A 79 -14.14 -8.58 3.54
CA GLU A 79 -13.87 -8.64 2.10
C GLU A 79 -12.40 -8.94 1.82
N LEU A 80 -11.48 -8.23 2.48
CA LEU A 80 -10.04 -8.43 2.31
C LEU A 80 -9.56 -9.76 2.95
N LEU A 81 -10.21 -10.25 4.01
CA LEU A 81 -9.95 -11.61 4.53
C LEU A 81 -10.35 -12.68 3.51
N ASN A 82 -11.51 -12.53 2.87
CA ASN A 82 -11.94 -13.43 1.80
C ASN A 82 -10.96 -13.38 0.63
N LEU A 83 -10.46 -12.19 0.29
CA LEU A 83 -9.43 -12.02 -0.72
C LEU A 83 -8.11 -12.71 -0.35
N CYS A 84 -7.71 -12.70 0.93
CA CYS A 84 -6.57 -13.49 1.40
C CYS A 84 -6.75 -15.00 1.16
N ARG A 85 -7.96 -15.53 1.40
CA ARG A 85 -8.27 -16.96 1.14
C ARG A 85 -8.14 -17.25 -0.36
N TRP A 86 -8.73 -16.40 -1.19
CA TRP A 86 -8.64 -16.51 -2.65
C TRP A 86 -7.19 -16.47 -3.13
N LEU A 87 -6.37 -15.53 -2.64
CA LEU A 87 -4.95 -15.45 -2.99
C LEU A 87 -4.20 -16.73 -2.64
N LYS A 88 -4.42 -17.27 -1.44
CA LYS A 88 -3.80 -18.53 -1.01
C LYS A 88 -4.14 -19.67 -1.97
N GLU A 89 -5.41 -19.82 -2.31
CA GLU A 89 -5.92 -20.90 -3.17
C GLU A 89 -5.46 -20.78 -4.63
N ASN A 90 -5.19 -19.56 -5.11
CA ASN A 90 -4.92 -19.30 -6.53
C ASN A 90 -3.46 -18.92 -6.85
N THR A 91 -2.61 -18.70 -5.83
CA THR A 91 -1.24 -18.20 -6.05
C THR A 91 -0.14 -19.00 -5.33
N PHE A 92 -0.48 -20.18 -4.79
CA PHE A 92 0.47 -21.06 -4.07
C PHE A 92 1.26 -20.32 -2.97
N CYS A 93 0.59 -19.41 -2.26
CA CYS A 93 1.17 -18.66 -1.15
C CYS A 93 0.57 -19.11 0.19
N THR A 94 1.17 -18.68 1.30
CA THR A 94 0.56 -18.89 2.62
C THR A 94 -0.51 -17.83 2.91
N TYR A 95 -1.40 -18.09 3.87
CA TYR A 95 -2.32 -17.10 4.40
C TYR A 95 -1.60 -15.82 4.84
N PHE A 96 -0.41 -15.96 5.43
CA PHE A 96 0.35 -14.82 5.92
C PHE A 96 1.03 -14.06 4.77
N ASP A 97 1.47 -14.72 3.69
CA ASP A 97 1.97 -14.04 2.48
C ASP A 97 0.88 -13.22 1.80
N ALA A 98 -0.32 -13.79 1.70
CA ALA A 98 -1.51 -13.10 1.19
C ALA A 98 -1.81 -11.86 2.03
N PHE A 99 -1.88 -12.02 3.35
CA PHE A 99 -2.10 -10.93 4.30
C PHE A 99 -1.02 -9.83 4.22
N ARG A 100 0.25 -10.23 4.14
CA ARG A 100 1.38 -9.29 4.04
C ARG A 100 1.34 -8.46 2.76
N SER A 101 0.66 -8.93 1.71
CA SER A 101 0.48 -8.16 0.47
C SER A 101 -0.62 -7.11 0.59
N ILE A 102 -1.61 -7.35 1.46
CA ILE A 102 -2.72 -6.43 1.71
C ILE A 102 -2.29 -5.29 2.63
N LEU A 103 -1.47 -5.58 3.64
CA LEU A 103 -0.97 -4.55 4.54
C LEU A 103 0.29 -3.86 4.01
N PRO A 104 0.34 -2.52 4.01
CA PRO A 104 1.58 -1.81 3.73
C PRO A 104 2.64 -2.16 4.78
N SER A 105 3.89 -2.23 4.34
CA SER A 105 5.03 -2.62 5.17
C SER A 105 5.25 -1.74 6.41
N GLY A 106 4.69 -0.53 6.45
CA GLY A 106 4.76 0.37 7.61
C GLY A 106 3.81 0.05 8.74
N LEU A 107 2.75 -0.70 8.44
CA LEU A 107 1.91 -1.27 9.46
C LEU A 107 2.48 -2.61 9.96
N ALA A 108 3.55 -3.16 9.34
CA ALA A 108 4.14 -4.41 9.80
C ALA A 108 4.79 -4.23 11.19
N TYR A 109 4.42 -5.13 12.11
CA TYR A 109 5.01 -5.22 13.43
C TYR A 109 6.15 -6.23 13.43
N THR A 110 7.19 -5.93 14.20
CA THR A 110 8.21 -6.90 14.59
C THR A 110 8.07 -7.16 16.08
N LEU A 111 8.11 -8.44 16.47
CA LEU A 111 8.20 -8.79 17.88
C LEU A 111 9.61 -8.49 18.36
N LYS A 112 9.72 -7.60 19.34
CA LYS A 112 10.98 -7.34 20.03
C LYS A 112 10.93 -7.90 21.43
N ASN A 113 12.06 -8.45 21.87
CA ASN A 113 12.24 -8.87 23.25
C ASN A 113 12.39 -7.64 24.14
N ARG A 114 11.61 -7.61 25.22
CA ARG A 114 11.81 -6.71 26.35
C ARG A 114 12.05 -7.57 27.58
N PHE A 115 13.08 -7.22 28.34
CA PHE A 115 13.41 -7.90 29.58
C PHE A 115 13.11 -6.92 30.70
N GLU A 116 12.21 -7.32 31.61
CA GLU A 116 11.94 -6.56 32.83
C GLU A 116 12.34 -7.41 34.02
N ARG A 117 12.84 -6.77 35.06
CA ARG A 117 13.17 -7.49 36.29
C ARG A 117 11.91 -7.90 37.02
N ASN A 118 11.89 -9.14 37.48
CA ASN A 118 10.85 -9.61 38.37
C ASN A 118 11.05 -8.97 39.75
N LYS A 119 10.12 -8.11 40.17
CA LYS A 119 10.16 -7.42 41.48
C LYS A 119 10.09 -8.40 42.67
N ASN A 120 9.65 -9.63 42.44
CA ASN A 120 9.50 -10.65 43.48
C ASN A 120 10.69 -11.63 43.56
N ALA A 121 11.74 -11.46 42.74
CA ALA A 121 12.91 -12.33 42.77
C ALA A 121 13.96 -11.83 43.79
N SER A 122 14.53 -12.74 44.60
CA SER A 122 15.57 -12.39 45.57
C SER A 122 16.89 -12.01 44.89
N GLU A 123 17.61 -11.04 45.47
CA GLU A 123 18.91 -10.55 44.96
C GLU A 123 20.09 -11.45 45.34
N ASP A 124 19.90 -12.33 46.31
CA ASP A 124 20.99 -13.01 47.03
C ASP A 124 21.67 -14.13 46.24
N GLU A 125 21.13 -14.53 45.09
CA GLU A 125 21.68 -15.62 44.25
C GLU A 125 22.30 -15.16 42.92
N LEU A 126 22.42 -13.85 42.67
CA LEU A 126 22.97 -13.33 41.40
C LEU A 126 24.45 -13.01 41.51
N SER A 127 25.25 -13.47 40.54
CA SER A 127 26.66 -13.06 40.45
C SER A 127 26.79 -11.59 40.06
N ASP A 128 27.95 -10.96 40.31
CA ASP A 128 28.18 -9.55 39.98
C ASP A 128 28.05 -9.27 38.46
N ASP A 129 28.46 -10.24 37.64
CA ASP A 129 28.25 -10.21 36.19
C ASP A 129 26.77 -10.25 35.82
N GLU A 130 25.96 -11.09 36.49
CA GLU A 130 24.51 -11.19 36.25
C GLU A 130 23.78 -9.92 36.69
N LYS A 131 24.17 -9.31 37.82
CA LYS A 131 23.63 -8.02 38.29
C LYS A 131 23.91 -6.89 37.31
N THR A 132 25.11 -6.86 36.74
CA THR A 132 25.51 -5.87 35.73
C THR A 132 24.71 -6.04 34.44
N LEU A 133 24.53 -7.28 33.99
CA LEU A 133 23.73 -7.61 32.81
C LEU A 133 22.24 -7.27 32.99
N VAL A 134 21.65 -7.54 34.16
CA VAL A 134 20.25 -7.19 34.47
C VAL A 134 20.06 -5.68 34.41
N LYS A 135 20.93 -4.90 35.07
CA LYS A 135 20.86 -3.43 35.01
C LYS A 135 21.02 -2.92 33.58
N ALA A 136 21.99 -3.45 32.82
CA ALA A 136 22.20 -3.07 31.43
C ALA A 136 20.95 -3.33 30.56
N LEU A 137 20.29 -4.47 30.74
CA LEU A 137 19.05 -4.81 30.02
C LEU A 137 17.85 -3.92 30.42
N GLU A 138 17.81 -3.41 31.66
CA GLU A 138 16.76 -2.48 32.12
C GLU A 138 16.94 -1.07 31.56
N THR A 139 18.19 -0.60 31.45
CA THR A 139 18.51 0.79 31.04
C THR A 139 18.82 0.95 29.55
N ALA A 140 19.12 -0.14 28.85
CA ALA A 140 19.56 -0.09 27.45
C ALA A 140 18.50 0.50 26.51
N GLY A 141 18.98 1.33 25.57
CA GLY A 141 18.15 1.84 24.48
C GLY A 141 17.73 0.73 23.49
N LYS A 142 16.75 1.02 22.63
CA LYS A 142 16.13 0.03 21.73
C LYS A 142 17.11 -0.79 20.86
N SER A 143 18.15 -0.16 20.32
CA SER A 143 19.17 -0.81 19.48
C SER A 143 20.22 -1.55 20.29
N GLU A 144 20.48 -1.11 21.52
CA GLU A 144 21.48 -1.66 22.42
C GLU A 144 20.99 -2.96 23.06
N LEU A 145 19.69 -3.05 23.36
CA LEU A 145 19.02 -4.22 23.92
C LEU A 145 19.12 -5.47 23.04
N GLU A 146 18.97 -5.31 21.72
CA GLU A 146 19.09 -6.44 20.76
C GLU A 146 20.53 -6.97 20.69
N THR A 147 21.52 -6.07 20.68
CA THR A 147 22.94 -6.43 20.69
C THR A 147 23.33 -7.12 21.99
N LEU A 148 22.95 -6.56 23.14
CA LEU A 148 23.18 -7.12 24.47
C LEU A 148 22.58 -8.54 24.60
N TYR A 149 21.36 -8.74 24.09
CA TYR A 149 20.73 -10.07 24.09
C TYR A 149 21.45 -11.05 23.16
N ALA A 150 21.85 -10.62 21.96
CA ALA A 150 22.54 -11.48 21.00
C ALA A 150 23.89 -11.97 21.55
N GLU A 151 24.65 -11.09 22.20
CA GLU A 151 25.95 -11.40 22.79
C GLU A 151 25.84 -12.27 24.05
N ASN A 152 24.78 -12.10 24.86
CA ASN A 152 24.64 -12.75 26.17
C ASN A 152 23.51 -13.80 26.22
N LYS A 153 23.08 -14.30 25.06
CA LYS A 153 21.87 -15.12 24.90
C LYS A 153 21.71 -16.28 25.90
N ALA A 154 22.80 -17.01 26.18
CA ALA A 154 22.77 -18.15 27.11
C ALA A 154 22.51 -17.71 28.56
N LYS A 155 23.17 -16.63 29.01
CA LYS A 155 23.03 -16.07 30.37
C LYS A 155 21.63 -15.44 30.56
N VAL A 156 21.15 -14.69 29.57
CA VAL A 156 19.81 -14.08 29.63
C VAL A 156 18.72 -15.15 29.72
N ASN A 157 18.80 -16.20 28.89
CA ASN A 157 17.82 -17.30 28.94
C ASN A 157 17.86 -18.06 30.29
N ALA A 158 19.04 -18.19 30.92
CA ALA A 158 19.16 -18.80 32.25
C ALA A 158 18.50 -17.93 33.33
N LEU A 159 18.68 -16.61 33.29
CA LEU A 159 18.04 -15.66 34.21
C LEU A 159 16.52 -15.62 34.04
N VAL A 160 16.03 -15.74 32.81
CA VAL A 160 14.59 -15.87 32.52
C VAL A 160 14.04 -17.18 33.10
N LYS A 161 14.78 -18.30 32.93
CA LYS A 161 14.37 -19.60 33.47
C LYS A 161 14.37 -19.65 35.00
N ARG A 162 15.27 -18.90 35.65
CA ARG A 162 15.31 -18.70 37.11
C ARG A 162 14.23 -17.75 37.63
N GLY A 163 13.47 -17.10 36.74
CA GLY A 163 12.40 -16.17 37.12
C GLY A 163 12.90 -14.80 37.60
N VAL A 164 14.20 -14.50 37.43
CA VAL A 164 14.81 -13.21 37.79
C VAL A 164 14.43 -12.14 36.75
N LEU A 165 14.43 -12.52 35.48
CA LEU A 165 13.99 -11.68 34.37
C LEU A 165 12.66 -12.20 33.82
N VAL A 166 11.70 -11.31 33.63
CA VAL A 166 10.50 -11.55 32.85
C VAL A 166 10.79 -11.12 31.42
N GLN A 167 10.90 -12.09 30.52
CA GLN A 167 10.93 -11.81 29.09
C GLN A 167 9.51 -11.61 28.58
N SER A 168 9.21 -10.40 28.14
CA SER A 168 8.03 -10.10 27.35
C SER A 168 8.45 -9.91 25.90
N GLU A 169 7.65 -10.42 24.96
CA GLU A 169 7.82 -10.06 23.55
C GLU A 169 6.71 -9.08 23.24
N ILE A 170 7.08 -7.84 22.99
CA ILE A 170 6.14 -6.75 22.74
C ILE A 170 6.12 -6.51 21.23
N PRO A 171 4.93 -6.46 20.60
CA PRO A 171 4.82 -6.04 19.22
C PRO A 171 5.21 -4.56 19.11
N GLU A 172 6.30 -4.26 18.41
CA GLU A 172 6.65 -2.88 18.04
C GLU A 172 6.44 -2.65 16.53
N ARG A 173 5.93 -1.46 16.16
CA ARG A 173 5.85 -1.05 14.75
C ARG A 173 7.26 -0.82 14.20
N LYS A 174 7.49 -1.21 12.93
CA LYS A 174 8.74 -0.90 12.21
C LYS A 174 8.99 0.59 12.04
N VAL A 175 7.94 1.40 12.02
CA VAL A 175 7.99 2.86 11.95
C VAL A 175 7.03 3.38 13.02
N GLY A 176 7.55 4.15 13.97
CA GLY A 176 6.72 4.90 14.91
C GLY A 176 5.95 5.99 14.16
N ASP A 177 4.73 6.27 14.60
CA ASP A 177 3.98 7.43 14.14
C ASP A 177 4.82 8.69 14.45
N GLU A 178 4.87 9.68 13.54
CA GLU A 178 5.47 10.97 13.91
C GLU A 178 4.48 11.68 14.82
N VAL A 179 4.76 11.61 16.11
CA VAL A 179 3.96 12.28 17.12
C VAL A 179 4.51 13.69 17.24
N ASN A 180 3.72 14.68 16.87
CA ASN A 180 4.02 16.04 17.28
C ASN A 180 3.57 16.18 18.74
N VAL A 181 4.53 16.55 19.59
CA VAL A 181 4.22 16.93 20.97
C VAL A 181 3.50 18.28 20.92
N MET A 182 2.22 18.24 21.26
CA MET A 182 1.36 19.42 21.34
C MET A 182 1.28 19.92 22.77
N VAL A 183 1.02 21.22 22.90
CA VAL A 183 0.68 21.87 24.16
C VAL A 183 -0.65 22.61 23.99
N ARG A 184 -1.49 22.56 25.02
CA ARG A 184 -2.67 23.43 25.16
C ARG A 184 -2.63 24.12 26.51
N VAL A 185 -3.30 25.27 26.63
CA VAL A 185 -3.45 25.96 27.92
C VAL A 185 -4.40 25.17 28.80
N ARG A 186 -3.97 24.87 30.02
CA ARG A 186 -4.80 24.15 30.99
C ARG A 186 -5.95 25.05 31.46
N GLY A 187 -7.20 24.60 31.40
CA GLY A 187 -8.35 25.46 31.73
C GLY A 187 -8.43 25.91 33.21
N ASP A 188 -7.70 25.24 34.10
CA ASP A 188 -7.69 25.39 35.56
C ASP A 188 -6.36 25.95 36.11
N PHE A 189 -5.50 26.54 35.27
CA PHE A 189 -4.21 27.06 35.75
C PHE A 189 -4.36 28.36 36.57
N ASP A 190 -3.52 28.52 37.58
CA ASP A 190 -3.49 29.71 38.45
C ASP A 190 -2.93 30.93 37.69
N GLU A 191 -3.80 31.91 37.40
CA GLU A 191 -3.43 33.13 36.67
C GLU A 191 -2.49 34.06 37.47
N SER A 192 -2.26 33.80 38.75
CA SER A 192 -1.30 34.56 39.58
C SER A 192 0.17 34.15 39.34
N VAL A 193 0.42 33.10 38.55
CA VAL A 193 1.76 32.63 38.21
C VAL A 193 2.53 33.71 37.45
N LYS A 194 3.67 34.17 38.03
CA LYS A 194 4.56 35.12 37.35
C LYS A 194 5.19 34.48 36.10
N LEU A 195 4.79 34.98 34.94
CA LEU A 195 5.31 34.60 33.63
C LEU A 195 6.27 35.67 33.10
N THR A 196 7.37 35.23 32.49
CA THR A 196 8.25 36.15 31.76
C THR A 196 7.58 36.63 30.46
N PRO A 197 8.05 37.73 29.82
CA PRO A 197 7.46 38.23 28.58
C PRO A 197 7.37 37.17 27.47
N LYS A 198 8.40 36.33 27.32
CA LYS A 198 8.40 35.20 26.36
C LYS A 198 7.43 34.08 26.74
N GLN A 199 7.24 33.82 28.04
CA GLN A 199 6.26 32.85 28.51
C GLN A 199 4.83 33.34 28.27
N LYS A 200 4.57 34.63 28.47
CA LYS A 200 3.26 35.24 28.22
C LYS A 200 2.90 35.19 26.73
N ALA A 201 3.83 35.53 25.85
CA ALA A 201 3.63 35.43 24.40
C ALA A 201 3.33 33.98 23.94
N ALA A 202 4.04 32.99 24.51
CA ALA A 202 3.76 31.58 24.23
C ALA A 202 2.35 31.15 24.69
N VAL A 203 1.89 31.62 25.85
CA VAL A 203 0.54 31.33 26.36
C VAL A 203 -0.54 31.98 25.50
N GLU A 204 -0.35 33.23 25.09
CA GLU A 204 -1.28 33.94 24.19
C GLU A 204 -1.37 33.27 22.82
N PHE A 205 -0.24 32.85 22.24
CA PHE A 205 -0.20 32.12 20.98
C PHE A 205 -0.94 30.79 21.03
N VAL A 206 -0.72 29.98 22.08
CA VAL A 206 -1.41 28.69 22.25
C VAL A 206 -2.90 28.91 22.53
N ARG A 207 -3.28 29.92 23.32
CA ARG A 207 -4.69 30.25 23.62
C ARG A 207 -5.44 30.72 22.39
N ALA A 208 -4.79 31.42 21.45
CA ALA A 208 -5.40 31.86 20.20
C ALA A 208 -5.62 30.74 19.17
N ASN A 209 -4.89 29.63 19.28
CA ASN A 209 -4.94 28.50 18.34
C ASN A 209 -5.54 27.22 18.95
N ASP A 210 -6.12 27.31 20.15
CA ASP A 210 -6.56 26.21 21.05
C ASP A 210 -5.45 25.23 21.49
N SER A 211 -4.55 24.83 20.60
CA SER A 211 -3.35 24.05 20.86
C SER A 211 -2.27 24.31 19.79
N ALA A 212 -1.00 24.05 20.11
CA ALA A 212 0.09 24.16 19.14
C ALA A 212 1.23 23.18 19.44
N SER A 213 2.02 22.83 18.44
CA SER A 213 3.21 22.00 18.64
C SER A 213 4.32 22.79 19.34
N ILE A 214 5.20 22.11 20.09
CA ILE A 214 6.36 22.77 20.72
C ILE A 214 7.20 23.52 19.67
N LYS A 215 7.32 22.98 18.44
CA LYS A 215 8.06 23.60 17.34
C LYS A 215 7.40 24.91 16.87
N GLU A 216 6.09 24.93 16.67
CA GLU A 216 5.34 26.13 16.26
C GLU A 216 5.38 27.24 17.30
N VAL A 217 5.29 26.88 18.60
CA VAL A 217 5.43 27.84 19.70
C VAL A 217 6.84 28.44 19.71
N CYS A 218 7.87 27.59 19.54
CA CYS A 218 9.26 28.05 19.51
C CYS A 218 9.53 28.99 18.32
N TYR A 219 9.01 28.63 17.14
CA TYR A 219 9.16 29.42 15.92
C TYR A 219 8.42 30.76 16.02
N SER A 220 7.12 30.74 16.33
CA SER A 220 6.26 31.92 16.31
C SER A 220 6.55 32.90 17.46
N CYS A 221 7.01 32.39 18.61
CA CYS A 221 7.28 33.21 19.79
C CYS A 221 8.77 33.50 20.01
N ALA A 222 9.65 33.14 19.05
CA ALA A 222 11.11 33.21 19.20
C ALA A 222 11.59 32.65 20.56
N ALA A 223 11.00 31.51 20.94
CA ALA A 223 11.21 30.82 22.20
C ALA A 223 11.97 29.51 21.99
N THR A 224 12.60 29.00 23.04
CA THR A 224 13.26 27.69 23.03
C THR A 224 12.36 26.64 23.67
N ALA A 225 12.59 25.36 23.35
CA ALA A 225 11.83 24.25 23.93
C ALA A 225 11.86 24.24 25.48
N SER A 226 12.93 24.78 26.08
CA SER A 226 13.03 24.98 27.54
C SER A 226 12.00 25.95 28.12
N VAL A 227 11.57 26.96 27.36
CA VAL A 227 10.50 27.90 27.80
C VAL A 227 9.16 27.17 27.87
N VAL A 228 8.88 26.33 26.86
CA VAL A 228 7.67 25.52 26.77
C VAL A 228 7.65 24.44 27.86
N ASN A 229 8.77 23.75 28.08
CA ASN A 229 8.89 22.75 29.14
C ASN A 229 8.69 23.35 30.54
N ARG A 230 9.21 24.56 30.81
CA ARG A 230 8.96 25.27 32.08
C ARG A 230 7.48 25.66 32.26
N LEU A 231 6.76 25.93 31.19
CA LEU A 231 5.31 26.21 31.25
C LEU A 231 4.51 24.93 31.55
N ILE A 232 4.99 23.77 31.08
CA ILE A 232 4.44 22.47 31.46
C ILE A 232 4.72 22.17 32.94
N GLU A 233 5.95 22.38 33.41
CA GLU A 233 6.34 22.20 34.82
C GLU A 233 5.56 23.12 35.77
N LYS A 234 5.28 24.36 35.35
CA LYS A 234 4.45 25.32 36.10
C LYS A 234 2.94 25.02 36.04
N GLY A 235 2.53 23.96 35.34
CA GLY A 235 1.12 23.56 35.22
C GLY A 235 0.28 24.46 34.32
N VAL A 236 0.89 25.36 33.55
CA VAL A 236 0.19 26.29 32.63
C VAL A 236 -0.15 25.62 31.30
N PHE A 237 0.74 24.74 30.81
CA PHE A 237 0.51 23.92 29.63
C PHE A 237 0.26 22.47 29.99
N GLU A 238 -0.72 21.86 29.31
CA GLU A 238 -0.91 20.42 29.27
C GLU A 238 -0.26 19.87 28.01
N ARG A 239 0.60 18.85 28.19
CA ARG A 239 1.25 18.14 27.08
C ARG A 239 0.37 16.99 26.63
N PHE A 240 0.09 16.92 25.34
CA PHE A 240 -0.58 15.77 24.73
C PHE A 240 0.05 15.45 23.37
N GLU A 241 -0.23 14.24 22.90
CA GLU A 241 0.33 13.70 21.66
C GLU A 241 -0.73 13.83 20.56
N ASN A 242 -0.37 14.44 19.42
CA ASN A 242 -1.20 14.44 18.23
C ASN A 242 -0.48 13.72 17.10
N VAL A 243 -1.16 12.74 16.49
CA VAL A 243 -0.63 11.98 15.36
C VAL A 243 -0.74 12.86 14.13
N VAL A 244 0.40 13.38 13.67
CA VAL A 244 0.43 14.21 12.46
C VAL A 244 0.74 13.31 11.27
N PHE A 245 -0.19 13.26 10.32
CA PHE A 245 0.06 12.63 9.03
C PHE A 245 1.19 13.39 8.34
N ARG A 246 2.22 12.70 7.84
CA ARG A 246 3.41 13.33 7.22
C ARG A 246 3.15 13.99 5.86
N LEU A 247 1.90 14.02 5.42
CA LEU A 247 1.51 14.50 4.10
C LEU A 247 1.20 15.99 4.16
N ASN A 248 1.59 16.73 3.11
CA ASN A 248 1.22 18.12 2.89
C ASN A 248 -0.31 18.25 2.98
N SER A 249 -0.80 18.75 4.12
CA SER A 249 -2.22 18.93 4.44
C SER A 249 -2.90 20.04 3.63
N ASP A 250 -2.17 20.68 2.72
CA ASP A 250 -2.59 21.90 2.01
C ASP A 250 -2.98 21.66 0.55
N VAL A 251 -3.13 20.41 0.11
CA VAL A 251 -3.61 20.12 -1.25
C VAL A 251 -5.13 20.37 -1.32
N SER A 252 -5.52 21.59 -1.68
CA SER A 252 -6.88 21.95 -2.03
C SER A 252 -7.17 21.65 -3.50
N ALA A 253 -8.43 21.36 -3.84
CA ALA A 253 -8.84 21.24 -5.24
C ALA A 253 -8.82 22.63 -5.90
N GLU A 254 -8.10 22.75 -7.01
CA GLU A 254 -7.93 23.97 -7.80
C GLU A 254 -8.78 23.96 -9.08
N GLU A 255 -9.18 22.77 -9.54
CA GLU A 255 -9.96 22.54 -10.76
C GLU A 255 -11.24 21.76 -10.42
N ASN A 256 -12.30 21.91 -11.25
CA ASN A 256 -13.55 21.17 -11.06
C ASN A 256 -13.71 20.07 -12.13
N PRO A 257 -13.95 18.80 -11.74
CA PRO A 257 -14.31 17.74 -12.67
C PRO A 257 -15.48 18.08 -13.61
N ASP A 258 -16.40 18.95 -13.20
CA ASP A 258 -17.55 19.37 -14.00
C ASP A 258 -17.16 20.15 -15.26
N ASP A 259 -16.03 20.86 -15.25
CA ASP A 259 -15.54 21.66 -16.38
C ASP A 259 -15.06 20.80 -17.57
N ILE A 260 -14.81 19.51 -17.34
CA ILE A 260 -14.41 18.58 -18.39
C ILE A 260 -15.61 18.28 -19.29
N THR A 261 -15.54 18.68 -20.56
CA THR A 261 -16.54 18.34 -21.58
C THR A 261 -16.10 17.09 -22.34
N LEU A 262 -16.98 16.07 -22.40
CA LEU A 262 -16.74 14.85 -23.15
C LEU A 262 -17.16 15.00 -24.61
N SER A 263 -16.43 14.37 -25.54
CA SER A 263 -16.89 14.24 -26.93
C SER A 263 -18.11 13.30 -27.01
N PRO A 264 -18.91 13.31 -28.09
CA PRO A 264 -20.07 12.42 -28.22
C PRO A 264 -19.74 10.93 -28.02
N LYS A 265 -18.60 10.46 -28.53
CA LYS A 265 -18.14 9.08 -28.32
C LYS A 265 -17.76 8.83 -26.86
N GLN A 266 -17.02 9.75 -26.23
CA GLN A 266 -16.64 9.66 -24.82
C GLN A 266 -17.88 9.68 -23.91
N GLN A 267 -18.90 10.47 -24.25
CA GLN A 267 -20.17 10.55 -23.53
C GLN A 267 -20.91 9.21 -23.61
N SER A 268 -21.01 8.60 -24.80
CA SER A 268 -21.63 7.27 -24.94
C SER A 268 -20.91 6.20 -24.12
N VAL A 269 -19.58 6.23 -24.05
CA VAL A 269 -18.78 5.34 -23.18
C VAL A 269 -19.08 5.60 -21.71
N PHE A 270 -19.08 6.87 -21.29
CA PHE A 270 -19.41 7.27 -19.93
C PHE A 270 -20.81 6.82 -19.52
N ASP A 271 -21.82 7.02 -20.37
CA ASP A 271 -23.21 6.64 -20.10
C ASP A 271 -23.35 5.12 -19.98
N GLY A 272 -22.72 4.37 -20.89
CA GLY A 272 -22.74 2.90 -20.87
C GLY A 272 -22.10 2.32 -19.60
N ILE A 273 -20.93 2.82 -19.20
CA ILE A 273 -20.26 2.35 -17.97
C ILE A 273 -20.99 2.85 -16.72
N SER A 274 -21.51 4.08 -16.73
CA SER A 274 -22.30 4.62 -15.63
C SER A 274 -23.56 3.80 -15.36
N ALA A 275 -24.25 3.35 -16.41
CA ALA A 275 -25.40 2.46 -16.27
C ALA A 275 -25.00 1.13 -15.60
N MET A 276 -23.82 0.58 -15.92
CA MET A 276 -23.30 -0.61 -15.23
C MET A 276 -23.02 -0.34 -13.75
N MET A 277 -22.53 0.86 -13.39
CA MET A 277 -22.24 1.24 -11.99
C MET A 277 -23.50 1.38 -11.13
N THR A 278 -24.66 1.62 -11.76
CA THR A 278 -25.97 1.66 -11.08
C THR A 278 -26.62 0.28 -10.94
N GLY A 279 -26.11 -0.74 -11.62
CA GLY A 279 -26.66 -2.09 -11.56
C GLY A 279 -26.40 -2.78 -10.22
N GLU A 280 -27.27 -3.73 -9.85
CA GLU A 280 -27.10 -4.54 -8.63
C GLU A 280 -26.09 -5.69 -8.79
N LYS A 281 -25.53 -5.87 -9.99
CA LYS A 281 -24.60 -6.95 -10.32
C LYS A 281 -23.21 -6.40 -10.66
N PRO A 282 -22.14 -7.12 -10.29
CA PRO A 282 -20.81 -6.72 -10.68
C PRO A 282 -20.65 -6.76 -12.20
N GLY A 283 -19.94 -5.76 -12.73
CA GLY A 283 -19.72 -5.59 -14.16
C GLY A 283 -18.25 -5.54 -14.52
N CYS A 284 -17.90 -5.95 -15.74
CA CYS A 284 -16.57 -5.74 -16.29
C CYS A 284 -16.69 -5.15 -17.69
N ALA A 285 -15.97 -4.06 -17.93
CA ALA A 285 -15.93 -3.36 -19.21
C ALA A 285 -14.47 -3.25 -19.70
N LEU A 286 -14.28 -3.42 -21.01
CA LEU A 286 -13.03 -3.12 -21.70
C LEU A 286 -13.22 -1.84 -22.51
N LEU A 287 -12.46 -0.80 -22.19
CA LEU A 287 -12.32 0.41 -22.99
C LEU A 287 -11.06 0.33 -23.84
N ARG A 288 -11.24 0.00 -25.13
CA ARG A 288 -10.17 0.06 -26.12
C ARG A 288 -10.13 1.45 -26.73
N GLY A 289 -9.07 2.21 -26.45
CA GLY A 289 -8.93 3.56 -26.99
C GLY A 289 -7.51 3.85 -27.39
N ILE A 290 -7.31 4.29 -28.64
CA ILE A 290 -5.97 4.62 -29.16
C ILE A 290 -5.32 5.73 -28.32
N THR A 291 -3.99 5.79 -28.32
CA THR A 291 -3.27 6.84 -27.58
C THR A 291 -3.72 8.22 -28.04
N GLY A 292 -4.04 9.09 -27.08
CA GLY A 292 -4.59 10.41 -27.35
C GLY A 292 -6.11 10.46 -27.55
N SER A 293 -6.85 9.37 -27.43
CA SER A 293 -8.34 9.37 -27.51
C SER A 293 -9.07 10.00 -26.32
N GLY A 294 -8.33 10.40 -25.27
CA GLY A 294 -8.91 11.05 -24.09
C GLY A 294 -9.56 10.10 -23.07
N LYS A 295 -9.11 8.83 -22.99
CA LYS A 295 -9.59 7.84 -22.00
C LYS A 295 -9.63 8.41 -20.56
N THR A 296 -8.60 9.18 -20.19
CA THR A 296 -8.48 9.78 -18.85
C THR A 296 -9.65 10.70 -18.49
N SER A 297 -10.22 11.45 -19.45
CA SER A 297 -11.39 12.29 -19.18
C SER A 297 -12.62 11.47 -18.81
N VAL A 298 -12.80 10.31 -19.44
CA VAL A 298 -13.87 9.35 -19.09
C VAL A 298 -13.63 8.79 -17.68
N PHE A 299 -12.39 8.41 -17.33
CA PHE A 299 -12.07 7.92 -15.98
C PHE A 299 -12.42 8.95 -14.91
N ILE A 300 -12.02 10.21 -15.12
CA ILE A 300 -12.28 11.31 -14.18
C ILE A 300 -13.79 11.47 -13.97
N LYS A 301 -14.59 11.52 -15.04
CA LYS A 301 -16.06 11.65 -14.93
C LYS A 301 -16.71 10.46 -14.23
N LEU A 302 -16.26 9.23 -14.51
CA LEU A 302 -16.79 8.03 -13.82
C LEU A 302 -16.46 8.05 -12.32
N ILE A 303 -15.25 8.46 -11.96
CA ILE A 303 -14.82 8.58 -10.56
C ILE A 303 -15.58 9.71 -9.86
N ASP A 304 -15.72 10.88 -10.49
CA ASP A 304 -16.51 11.99 -9.98
C ASP A 304 -17.97 11.58 -9.71
N ARG A 305 -18.59 10.86 -10.65
CA ARG A 305 -19.93 10.29 -10.45
C ARG A 305 -19.98 9.38 -9.22
N ALA A 306 -19.02 8.47 -9.06
CA ALA A 306 -18.96 7.58 -7.90
C ALA A 306 -18.91 8.37 -6.59
N LEU A 307 -18.10 9.43 -6.53
CA LEU A 307 -17.97 10.28 -5.34
C LEU A 307 -19.26 11.05 -5.04
N LYS A 308 -19.94 11.56 -6.06
CA LYS A 308 -21.25 12.22 -5.94
C LYS A 308 -22.33 11.27 -5.38
N GLU A 309 -22.19 9.96 -5.62
CA GLU A 309 -23.02 8.91 -5.02
C GLU A 309 -22.53 8.47 -3.61
N GLY A 310 -21.51 9.12 -3.03
CA GLY A 310 -20.93 8.79 -1.73
C GLY A 310 -20.09 7.50 -1.73
N LYS A 311 -19.71 7.01 -2.90
CA LYS A 311 -18.92 5.79 -3.11
C LYS A 311 -17.44 6.12 -3.34
N SER A 312 -16.60 5.09 -3.36
CA SER A 312 -15.15 5.21 -3.55
C SER A 312 -14.69 4.58 -4.87
N ALA A 313 -13.49 4.95 -5.32
CA ALA A 313 -12.90 4.43 -6.54
C ALA A 313 -11.41 4.10 -6.36
N ILE A 314 -10.93 3.10 -7.11
CA ILE A 314 -9.51 2.78 -7.23
C ILE A 314 -9.10 2.97 -8.69
N MET A 315 -7.99 3.65 -8.92
CA MET A 315 -7.35 3.75 -10.22
C MET A 315 -5.95 3.14 -10.15
N LEU A 316 -5.77 2.02 -10.84
CA LEU A 316 -4.48 1.39 -11.03
C LEU A 316 -3.83 1.98 -12.28
N VAL A 317 -2.57 2.36 -12.13
CA VAL A 317 -1.74 2.92 -13.19
C VAL A 317 -0.45 2.11 -13.34
N PRO A 318 0.10 2.05 -14.56
CA PRO A 318 1.40 1.44 -14.81
C PRO A 318 2.55 2.19 -14.11
N GLU A 319 3.76 1.65 -14.21
CA GLU A 319 4.97 2.06 -13.46
C GLU A 319 5.23 3.59 -13.33
N ILE A 320 6.03 3.96 -12.33
CA ILE A 320 6.21 5.30 -11.71
C ILE A 320 6.47 6.48 -12.70
N SER A 321 6.88 6.22 -13.94
CA SER A 321 7.17 7.27 -14.92
C SER A 321 5.92 8.00 -15.45
N LEU A 322 4.76 7.34 -15.47
CA LEU A 322 3.50 7.91 -15.99
C LEU A 322 2.62 8.56 -14.90
N THR A 323 2.97 8.36 -13.64
CA THR A 323 2.18 8.80 -12.48
C THR A 323 2.17 10.30 -12.18
N PRO A 324 3.25 11.10 -12.28
CA PRO A 324 3.24 12.46 -11.72
C PRO A 324 2.20 13.38 -12.36
N GLN A 325 2.05 13.30 -13.69
CA GLN A 325 1.08 14.11 -14.41
C GLN A 325 -0.36 13.71 -14.10
N MET A 326 -0.64 12.40 -14.07
CA MET A 326 -1.97 11.88 -13.79
C MET A 326 -2.36 12.12 -12.32
N VAL A 327 -1.46 11.78 -11.39
CA VAL A 327 -1.64 12.04 -9.96
C VAL A 327 -1.84 13.52 -9.70
N GLY A 328 -0.99 14.40 -10.26
CA GLY A 328 -1.13 15.85 -10.11
C GLY A 328 -2.42 16.40 -10.70
N LYS A 329 -2.94 15.80 -11.78
CA LYS A 329 -4.25 16.16 -12.32
C LYS A 329 -5.38 15.76 -11.37
N PHE A 330 -5.37 14.54 -10.83
CA PHE A 330 -6.37 14.11 -9.87
C PHE A 330 -6.30 14.89 -8.55
N GLN A 331 -5.10 15.24 -8.08
CA GLN A 331 -4.94 16.10 -6.90
C GLN A 331 -5.52 17.50 -7.12
N ARG A 332 -5.31 18.11 -8.29
CA ARG A 332 -5.93 19.41 -8.62
C ARG A 332 -7.45 19.33 -8.71
N LEU A 333 -8.00 18.22 -9.19
CA LEU A 333 -9.45 18.04 -9.36
C LEU A 333 -10.18 17.63 -8.08
N PHE A 334 -9.55 16.83 -7.22
CA PHE A 334 -10.22 16.19 -6.08
C PHE A 334 -9.54 16.47 -4.73
N GLY A 335 -8.39 17.14 -4.71
CA GLY A 335 -7.70 17.58 -3.50
C GLY A 335 -7.46 16.44 -2.49
N LYS A 336 -7.95 16.65 -1.27
CA LYS A 336 -7.80 15.74 -0.12
C LYS A 336 -8.58 14.43 -0.25
N GLU A 337 -9.47 14.27 -1.23
CA GLU A 337 -10.16 13.00 -1.48
C GLU A 337 -9.24 11.94 -2.11
N VAL A 338 -8.06 12.34 -2.62
CA VAL A 338 -7.07 11.46 -3.24
C VAL A 338 -6.06 10.93 -2.22
N ALA A 339 -5.87 9.62 -2.22
CA ALA A 339 -4.78 8.91 -1.57
C ALA A 339 -3.88 8.25 -2.62
N ILE A 340 -2.56 8.38 -2.44
CA ILE A 340 -1.58 7.84 -3.39
C ILE A 340 -0.91 6.62 -2.78
N LEU A 341 -0.80 5.51 -3.52
CA LEU A 341 -0.13 4.29 -3.07
C LEU A 341 0.87 3.78 -4.11
N HIS A 342 2.16 4.05 -3.90
CA HIS A 342 3.24 3.50 -4.72
C HIS A 342 4.50 3.16 -3.92
N SER A 343 5.46 2.53 -4.57
CA SER A 343 6.70 2.04 -3.96
C SER A 343 7.64 3.16 -3.49
N SER A 344 7.67 4.31 -4.19
CA SER A 344 8.52 5.45 -3.80
C SER A 344 8.02 6.23 -2.57
N LEU A 345 6.80 5.98 -2.06
CA LEU A 345 6.41 6.49 -0.75
C LEU A 345 7.21 5.80 0.35
N SER A 346 7.56 6.58 1.38
CA SER A 346 8.14 6.05 2.60
C SER A 346 7.17 5.08 3.29
N VAL A 347 7.75 4.27 4.17
CA VAL A 347 7.02 3.29 4.95
C VAL A 347 5.95 3.97 5.85
N GLY A 348 6.23 5.16 6.38
CA GLY A 348 5.28 5.94 7.17
C GLY A 348 4.16 6.55 6.33
N GLU A 349 4.48 7.18 5.20
CA GLU A 349 3.47 7.79 4.31
C GLU A 349 2.47 6.75 3.81
N ARG A 350 2.92 5.53 3.47
CA ARG A 350 2.00 4.45 3.09
C ARG A 350 1.06 4.02 4.22
N ALA A 351 1.53 4.07 5.48
CA ALA A 351 0.69 3.76 6.62
C ALA A 351 -0.36 4.87 6.85
N ASP A 352 0.05 6.13 6.68
CA ASP A 352 -0.82 7.30 6.78
C ASP A 352 -1.93 7.26 5.72
N GLU A 353 -1.59 7.00 4.46
CA GLU A 353 -2.57 6.85 3.38
C GLU A 353 -3.51 5.68 3.62
N TYR A 354 -2.99 4.54 4.08
CA TYR A 354 -3.84 3.40 4.43
C TYR A 354 -4.87 3.76 5.51
N ARG A 355 -4.48 4.54 6.53
CA ARG A 355 -5.41 5.01 7.57
C ARG A 355 -6.46 5.98 6.99
N ARG A 356 -6.06 6.93 6.14
CA ARG A 356 -6.99 7.85 5.45
C ARG A 356 -8.02 7.11 4.61
N ILE A 357 -7.58 6.07 3.89
CA ILE A 357 -8.46 5.23 3.07
C ILE A 357 -9.41 4.44 3.96
N LYS A 358 -8.90 3.78 5.02
CA LYS A 358 -9.69 2.98 5.95
C LYS A 358 -10.75 3.81 6.70
N SER A 359 -10.39 5.03 7.11
CA SER A 359 -11.30 5.95 7.80
C SER A 359 -12.33 6.58 6.86
N GLY A 360 -12.10 6.53 5.54
CA GLY A 360 -12.93 7.18 4.53
C GLY A 360 -12.60 8.66 4.32
N ALA A 361 -11.51 9.15 4.90
CA ALA A 361 -10.99 10.51 4.66
C ALA A 361 -10.41 10.69 3.24
N ALA A 362 -10.09 9.58 2.55
CA ALA A 362 -9.78 9.56 1.13
C ALA A 362 -10.64 8.50 0.44
N LYS A 363 -11.39 8.92 -0.58
CA LYS A 363 -12.31 8.06 -1.34
C LYS A 363 -11.77 7.65 -2.71
N ILE A 364 -10.72 8.30 -3.20
CA ILE A 364 -10.04 7.96 -4.45
C ILE A 364 -8.67 7.42 -4.11
N VAL A 365 -8.36 6.20 -4.57
CA VAL A 365 -7.03 5.63 -4.44
C VAL A 365 -6.37 5.55 -5.80
N ILE A 366 -5.21 6.18 -5.95
CA ILE A 366 -4.41 6.09 -7.17
C ILE A 366 -3.10 5.41 -6.83
N GLY A 367 -2.71 4.41 -7.60
CA GLY A 367 -1.44 3.76 -7.36
C GLY A 367 -1.11 2.66 -8.33
N THR A 368 0.03 2.02 -8.07
CA THR A 368 0.50 0.91 -8.89
C THR A 368 -0.20 -0.40 -8.49
N ARG A 369 0.33 -1.54 -8.93
CA ARG A 369 -0.18 -2.88 -8.65
C ARG A 369 -0.68 -3.11 -7.21
N SER A 370 0.03 -2.63 -6.19
CA SER A 370 -0.33 -2.87 -4.78
C SER A 370 -1.56 -2.10 -4.30
N ALA A 371 -1.93 -1.00 -4.97
CA ALA A 371 -3.08 -0.19 -4.59
C ALA A 371 -4.42 -0.93 -4.73
N VAL A 372 -4.44 -2.04 -5.48
CA VAL A 372 -5.61 -2.91 -5.60
C VAL A 372 -6.07 -3.45 -4.25
N PHE A 373 -5.19 -3.53 -3.24
CA PHE A 373 -5.52 -3.99 -1.89
C PHE A 373 -5.96 -2.88 -0.92
N ALA A 374 -6.09 -1.65 -1.41
CA ALA A 374 -6.47 -0.52 -0.56
C ALA A 374 -7.83 -0.75 0.13
N PRO A 375 -7.96 -0.46 1.43
CA PRO A 375 -9.15 -0.80 2.24
C PRO A 375 -10.30 0.20 2.03
N VAL A 376 -10.65 0.48 0.78
CA VAL A 376 -11.77 1.34 0.40
C VAL A 376 -13.11 0.74 0.82
N LYS A 377 -14.02 1.59 1.29
CA LYS A 377 -15.41 1.24 1.60
C LYS A 377 -16.31 1.70 0.44
N ASN A 378 -17.45 1.03 0.23
CA ASN A 378 -18.43 1.40 -0.79
C ASN A 378 -17.80 1.56 -2.18
N LEU A 379 -17.03 0.58 -2.65
CA LEU A 379 -16.36 0.65 -3.94
C LEU A 379 -17.38 0.67 -5.10
N ALA A 380 -17.32 1.70 -5.93
CA ALA A 380 -18.14 1.78 -7.16
C ALA A 380 -17.40 1.25 -8.39
N ILE A 381 -16.11 1.57 -8.49
CA ILE A 381 -15.33 1.29 -9.69
C ILE A 381 -13.85 1.05 -9.37
N ILE A 382 -13.26 0.04 -10.02
CA ILE A 382 -11.81 -0.07 -10.18
C ILE A 382 -11.48 0.19 -11.65
N VAL A 383 -10.64 1.17 -11.92
CA VAL A 383 -10.07 1.44 -13.24
C VAL A 383 -8.67 0.86 -13.29
N VAL A 384 -8.36 0.08 -14.32
CA VAL A 384 -7.01 -0.42 -14.60
C VAL A 384 -6.57 0.20 -15.92
N ASP A 385 -5.71 1.22 -15.86
CA ASP A 385 -5.16 1.86 -17.05
C ASP A 385 -3.97 1.05 -17.59
N GLU A 386 -3.77 1.10 -18.90
CA GLU A 386 -2.86 0.23 -19.65
C GLU A 386 -2.87 -1.23 -19.19
N GLU A 387 -4.07 -1.83 -19.13
CA GLU A 387 -4.31 -3.16 -18.59
C GLU A 387 -3.42 -4.27 -19.16
N GLY A 388 -2.97 -4.14 -20.41
CA GLY A 388 -2.06 -5.08 -21.07
C GLY A 388 -0.62 -5.06 -20.54
N GLU A 389 -0.28 -4.15 -19.63
CA GLU A 389 1.08 -4.02 -19.11
C GLU A 389 1.45 -5.15 -18.12
N GLY A 390 2.63 -5.74 -18.35
CA GLY A 390 3.13 -6.85 -17.52
C GLY A 390 3.45 -6.47 -16.06
N THR A 391 3.59 -5.19 -15.73
CA THR A 391 3.91 -4.72 -14.36
C THR A 391 2.79 -5.02 -13.35
N TYR A 392 1.57 -5.25 -13.83
CA TYR A 392 0.45 -5.72 -13.01
C TYR A 392 0.58 -7.16 -12.52
N LYS A 393 1.53 -7.95 -13.05
CA LYS A 393 1.88 -9.28 -12.53
C LYS A 393 2.96 -9.17 -11.46
N SER A 394 2.73 -9.77 -10.30
CA SER A 394 3.74 -9.89 -9.23
C SER A 394 4.66 -11.09 -9.48
N GLU A 395 5.96 -10.84 -9.45
CA GLU A 395 7.01 -11.88 -9.50
C GLU A 395 7.31 -12.49 -8.13
N ASN A 396 7.03 -11.72 -7.06
CA ASN A 396 7.20 -12.16 -5.67
C ASN A 396 5.94 -12.89 -5.18
N SER A 397 6.11 -13.82 -4.24
CA SER A 397 4.96 -14.47 -3.56
C SER A 397 4.18 -13.43 -2.74
N PRO A 398 2.83 -13.41 -2.82
CA PRO A 398 1.97 -14.12 -3.78
C PRO A 398 2.14 -13.61 -5.22
N ARG A 399 2.26 -14.54 -6.18
CA ARG A 399 2.40 -14.21 -7.61
C ARG A 399 1.07 -13.88 -8.28
N TYR A 400 0.33 -12.92 -7.73
CA TYR A 400 -0.98 -12.49 -8.24
C TYR A 400 -0.85 -11.58 -9.47
N HIS A 401 -1.94 -11.45 -10.22
CA HIS A 401 -2.13 -10.40 -11.21
C HIS A 401 -3.15 -9.38 -10.67
N ALA A 402 -2.82 -8.08 -10.65
CA ALA A 402 -3.70 -7.07 -10.04
C ALA A 402 -5.08 -7.00 -10.70
N ARG A 403 -5.17 -7.14 -12.03
CA ARG A 403 -6.45 -7.32 -12.75
C ARG A 403 -7.35 -8.41 -12.13
N ASP A 404 -6.80 -9.56 -11.79
CA ASP A 404 -7.61 -10.68 -11.29
C ASP A 404 -8.03 -10.46 -9.84
N VAL A 405 -7.16 -9.82 -9.05
CA VAL A 405 -7.53 -9.31 -7.72
C VAL A 405 -8.67 -8.29 -7.85
N ALA A 406 -8.56 -7.32 -8.77
CA ALA A 406 -9.57 -6.30 -9.00
C ALA A 406 -10.93 -6.92 -9.40
N LYS A 407 -10.95 -7.98 -10.21
CA LYS A 407 -12.16 -8.76 -10.51
C LYS A 407 -12.81 -9.32 -9.24
N GLN A 408 -12.03 -9.95 -8.37
CA GLN A 408 -12.56 -10.50 -7.11
C GLN A 408 -13.13 -9.42 -6.21
N ARG A 409 -12.46 -8.27 -6.11
CA ARG A 409 -12.95 -7.13 -5.32
C ARG A 409 -14.25 -6.57 -5.88
N CYS A 410 -14.32 -6.40 -7.20
CA CYS A 410 -15.53 -5.91 -7.85
C CYS A 410 -16.69 -6.88 -7.68
N PHE A 411 -16.43 -8.19 -7.79
CA PHE A 411 -17.42 -9.22 -7.53
C PHE A 411 -17.93 -9.18 -6.08
N ALA A 412 -17.03 -9.03 -5.10
CA ALA A 412 -17.39 -9.02 -3.68
C ALA A 412 -18.17 -7.76 -3.25
N GLN A 413 -17.97 -6.63 -3.92
CA GLN A 413 -18.63 -5.35 -3.59
C GLN A 413 -19.73 -4.95 -4.59
N ASN A 414 -20.12 -5.82 -5.53
CA ASN A 414 -21.05 -5.51 -6.62
C ASN A 414 -20.67 -4.22 -7.37
N SER A 415 -19.38 -4.06 -7.67
CA SER A 415 -18.83 -2.87 -8.31
C SER A 415 -18.41 -3.16 -9.76
N VAL A 416 -18.00 -2.11 -10.48
CA VAL A 416 -17.57 -2.23 -11.89
C VAL A 416 -16.04 -2.27 -12.00
N LEU A 417 -15.53 -3.19 -12.81
CA LEU A 417 -14.14 -3.19 -13.26
C LEU A 417 -14.05 -2.59 -14.66
N LEU A 418 -13.31 -1.50 -14.80
CA LEU A 418 -12.97 -0.89 -16.08
C LEU A 418 -11.53 -1.22 -16.44
N LEU A 419 -11.35 -2.06 -17.45
CA LEU A 419 -10.05 -2.34 -18.06
C LEU A 419 -9.86 -1.38 -19.22
N ALA A 420 -8.78 -0.60 -19.23
CA ALA A 420 -8.54 0.35 -20.30
C ALA A 420 -7.15 0.16 -20.88
N SER A 421 -7.04 0.17 -22.21
CA SER A 421 -5.75 0.17 -22.91
C SER A 421 -5.93 0.54 -24.37
N ALA A 422 -4.87 1.06 -25.00
CA ALA A 422 -4.79 1.13 -26.46
C ALA A 422 -4.54 -0.25 -27.08
N THR A 423 -3.79 -1.10 -26.37
CA THR A 423 -3.36 -2.43 -26.79
C THR A 423 -3.77 -3.44 -25.70
N PRO A 424 -5.07 -3.78 -25.61
CA PRO A 424 -5.58 -4.65 -24.56
C PRO A 424 -4.95 -6.04 -24.61
N SER A 425 -4.90 -6.72 -23.46
CA SER A 425 -4.44 -8.11 -23.43
C SER A 425 -5.31 -9.00 -24.32
N LEU A 426 -4.73 -10.08 -24.85
CA LEU A 426 -5.45 -11.03 -25.70
C LEU A 426 -6.67 -11.60 -24.97
N GLU A 427 -6.51 -11.95 -23.69
CA GLU A 427 -7.55 -12.50 -22.85
C GLU A 427 -8.68 -11.49 -22.63
N SER A 428 -8.33 -10.25 -22.30
CA SER A 428 -9.33 -9.20 -22.05
C SER A 428 -10.11 -8.85 -23.31
N TYR A 429 -9.44 -8.76 -24.46
CA TYR A 429 -10.09 -8.52 -25.74
C TYR A 429 -10.96 -9.70 -26.19
N TYR A 430 -10.50 -10.94 -26.00
CA TYR A 430 -11.30 -12.14 -26.26
C TYR A 430 -12.58 -12.18 -25.42
N PHE A 431 -12.48 -11.88 -24.11
CA PHE A 431 -13.66 -11.83 -23.24
C PHE A 431 -14.62 -10.70 -23.61
N ALA A 432 -14.11 -9.57 -24.10
CA ALA A 432 -14.95 -8.49 -24.61
C ALA A 432 -15.66 -8.89 -25.91
N LYS A 433 -14.96 -9.51 -26.87
CA LYS A 433 -15.54 -9.97 -28.14
C LYS A 433 -16.54 -11.11 -27.99
N THR A 434 -16.38 -11.96 -26.97
CA THR A 434 -17.34 -13.03 -26.64
C THR A 434 -18.51 -12.55 -25.79
N GLY A 435 -18.58 -11.26 -25.44
CA GLY A 435 -19.67 -10.67 -24.65
C GLY A 435 -19.58 -10.94 -23.15
N ARG A 436 -18.48 -11.55 -22.66
CA ARG A 436 -18.24 -11.72 -21.22
C ARG A 436 -17.91 -10.38 -20.55
N TYR A 437 -17.23 -9.49 -21.25
CA TYR A 437 -17.04 -8.09 -20.85
C TYR A 437 -17.80 -7.17 -21.81
N ALA A 438 -18.31 -6.06 -21.32
CA ALA A 438 -18.79 -4.99 -22.20
C ALA A 438 -17.61 -4.40 -22.97
N LEU A 439 -17.74 -4.18 -24.28
CA LEU A 439 -16.70 -3.56 -25.11
C LEU A 439 -17.09 -2.13 -25.45
N PHE A 440 -16.19 -1.19 -25.18
CA PHE A 440 -16.30 0.21 -25.56
C PHE A 440 -15.08 0.61 -26.37
N GLU A 441 -15.27 1.29 -27.50
CA GLU A 441 -14.18 1.65 -28.43
C GLU A 441 -14.10 3.18 -28.62
N LEU A 442 -12.88 3.73 -28.52
CA LEU A 442 -12.54 5.11 -28.81
C LEU A 442 -11.46 5.14 -29.90
N ASP A 443 -11.90 5.03 -31.15
CA ASP A 443 -11.03 4.87 -32.32
C ASP A 443 -10.51 6.21 -32.88
N GLU A 444 -10.94 7.34 -32.33
CA GLU A 444 -10.55 8.68 -32.78
C GLU A 444 -9.62 9.34 -31.75
N ARG A 445 -8.54 9.99 -32.22
CA ARG A 445 -7.71 10.82 -31.36
C ARG A 445 -8.44 12.12 -31.02
N PHE A 446 -8.24 12.59 -29.80
CA PHE A 446 -8.67 13.90 -29.36
C PHE A 446 -7.97 14.98 -30.21
N ASN A 447 -8.71 16.02 -30.63
CA ASN A 447 -8.21 17.15 -31.41
C ASN A 447 -7.57 16.84 -32.79
N ASN A 448 -8.08 15.85 -33.55
CA ASN A 448 -7.67 15.58 -34.94
C ASN A 448 -6.17 15.28 -35.17
N ALA A 449 -5.45 14.76 -34.16
CA ALA A 449 -4.05 14.39 -34.34
C ALA A 449 -3.89 13.27 -35.39
N VAL A 450 -3.07 13.51 -36.42
CA VAL A 450 -2.82 12.57 -37.53
C VAL A 450 -1.89 11.43 -37.08
N LEU A 451 -2.08 10.23 -37.62
CA LEU A 451 -1.15 9.11 -37.42
C LEU A 451 0.17 9.41 -38.15
N PRO A 452 1.33 8.98 -37.60
CA PRO A 452 2.59 9.11 -38.30
C PRO A 452 2.57 8.27 -39.59
N GLU A 453 3.34 8.70 -40.58
CA GLU A 453 3.61 7.88 -41.76
C GLU A 453 4.45 6.66 -41.34
N VAL A 454 4.09 5.48 -41.85
CA VAL A 454 4.74 4.21 -41.51
C VAL A 454 5.25 3.56 -42.78
N GLU A 455 6.56 3.32 -42.84
CA GLU A 455 7.22 2.58 -43.91
C GLU A 455 7.63 1.18 -43.41
N ILE A 456 7.32 0.14 -44.19
CA ILE A 456 7.81 -1.23 -43.94
C ILE A 456 8.95 -1.52 -44.91
N VAL A 457 10.18 -1.56 -44.40
CA VAL A 457 11.37 -1.83 -45.21
C VAL A 457 11.70 -3.33 -45.21
N ASP A 458 11.85 -3.91 -46.40
CA ASP A 458 12.24 -5.31 -46.57
C ASP A 458 13.77 -5.47 -46.56
N MET A 459 14.30 -5.99 -45.44
CA MET A 459 15.73 -6.22 -45.26
C MET A 459 16.32 -7.29 -46.19
N GLN A 460 15.51 -8.10 -46.89
CA GLN A 460 16.03 -9.01 -47.92
C GLN A 460 16.44 -8.25 -49.17
N LYS A 461 15.61 -7.28 -49.61
CA LYS A 461 15.93 -6.41 -50.75
C LYS A 461 17.13 -5.52 -50.49
N GLU A 462 17.28 -5.02 -49.25
CA GLU A 462 18.48 -4.28 -48.84
C GLU A 462 19.75 -5.11 -49.09
N ARG A 463 19.73 -6.40 -48.75
CA ARG A 463 20.87 -7.31 -48.97
C ARG A 463 21.12 -7.61 -50.44
N GLU A 464 20.06 -7.85 -51.22
CA GLU A 464 20.16 -8.03 -52.68
C GLU A 464 20.79 -6.80 -53.35
N ASN A 465 20.49 -5.61 -52.83
CA ASN A 465 21.06 -4.33 -53.27
C ASN A 465 22.45 -4.03 -52.67
N GLY A 466 23.04 -4.95 -51.91
CA GLY A 466 24.41 -4.84 -51.37
C GLY A 466 24.53 -4.31 -49.94
N ASN A 467 23.44 -3.95 -49.26
CA ASN A 467 23.45 -3.56 -47.86
C ASN A 467 23.44 -4.80 -46.94
N MET A 468 24.61 -5.14 -46.42
CA MET A 468 24.81 -6.26 -45.49
C MET A 468 24.66 -5.89 -44.00
N SER A 469 24.34 -4.63 -43.71
CA SER A 469 24.22 -4.16 -42.33
C SER A 469 22.89 -4.61 -41.68
N SER A 470 22.76 -4.37 -40.37
CA SER A 470 21.50 -4.64 -39.65
C SER A 470 20.47 -3.52 -39.80
N PHE A 471 20.82 -2.40 -40.44
CA PHE A 471 19.97 -1.23 -40.62
C PHE A 471 19.74 -0.99 -42.11
N SER A 472 18.50 -0.68 -42.51
CA SER A 472 18.20 -0.26 -43.87
C SER A 472 18.78 1.12 -44.15
N VAL A 473 19.07 1.42 -45.42
CA VAL A 473 19.49 2.77 -45.85
C VAL A 473 18.45 3.82 -45.44
N SER A 474 17.15 3.61 -45.71
CA SER A 474 16.06 4.53 -45.33
C SER A 474 16.09 4.87 -43.82
N LEU A 475 16.26 3.87 -42.95
CA LEU A 475 16.38 4.10 -41.51
C LEU A 475 17.59 4.97 -41.15
N CYS A 476 18.76 4.72 -41.73
CA CYS A 476 19.96 5.50 -41.47
C CYS A 476 19.78 6.96 -41.93
N GLU A 477 19.25 7.17 -43.13
CA GLU A 477 18.98 8.51 -43.68
C GLU A 477 18.01 9.29 -42.81
N ASN A 478 16.93 8.66 -42.33
CA ASN A 478 15.95 9.32 -41.44
C ASN A 478 16.55 9.63 -40.06
N ILE A 479 17.44 8.79 -39.53
CA ILE A 479 18.16 9.08 -38.28
C ILE A 479 19.09 10.29 -38.47
N GLU A 480 19.88 10.29 -39.54
CA GLU A 480 20.79 11.40 -39.86
C GLU A 480 20.02 12.70 -40.11
N TYR A 481 18.88 12.63 -40.81
CA TYR A 481 17.97 13.75 -41.01
C TYR A 481 17.52 14.36 -39.69
N ASN A 482 17.01 13.55 -38.76
CA ASN A 482 16.58 14.03 -37.44
C ASN A 482 17.75 14.63 -36.65
N LEU A 483 18.90 13.95 -36.63
CA LEU A 483 20.09 14.42 -35.91
C LEU A 483 20.64 15.74 -36.47
N SER A 484 20.62 15.93 -37.80
CA SER A 484 21.04 17.18 -38.45
C SER A 484 20.19 18.38 -38.06
N ARG A 485 18.95 18.13 -37.63
CA ARG A 485 18.00 19.15 -37.15
C ARG A 485 18.01 19.33 -35.63
N GLY A 486 18.88 18.60 -34.93
CA GLY A 486 18.90 18.57 -33.46
C GLY A 486 17.70 17.84 -32.84
N GLU A 487 16.98 17.05 -33.64
CA GLU A 487 15.85 16.24 -33.20
C GLU A 487 16.33 14.86 -32.70
N GLN A 488 15.44 14.12 -32.05
CA GLN A 488 15.76 12.81 -31.46
C GLN A 488 15.14 11.67 -32.26
N SER A 489 15.87 10.57 -32.40
CA SER A 489 15.37 9.31 -32.95
C SER A 489 15.31 8.24 -31.88
N ILE A 490 14.21 7.49 -31.82
CA ILE A 490 14.03 6.38 -30.88
C ILE A 490 14.15 5.06 -31.63
N LEU A 491 15.15 4.26 -31.29
CA LEU A 491 15.35 2.91 -31.83
C LEU A 491 14.88 1.87 -30.83
N LEU A 492 13.88 1.07 -31.22
CA LEU A 492 13.34 -0.01 -30.41
C LEU A 492 14.00 -1.34 -30.78
N LEU A 493 14.64 -1.97 -29.81
CA LEU A 493 15.27 -3.29 -29.94
C LEU A 493 14.61 -4.29 -28.98
N ASN A 494 14.64 -5.56 -29.35
CA ASN A 494 14.19 -6.63 -28.46
C ASN A 494 15.07 -6.70 -27.20
N ARG A 495 14.48 -7.15 -26.08
CA ARG A 495 15.25 -7.45 -24.86
C ARG A 495 16.30 -8.53 -25.15
N ARG A 496 17.45 -8.46 -24.46
CA ARG A 496 18.52 -9.46 -24.60
C ARG A 496 17.97 -10.86 -24.30
N GLY A 497 18.34 -11.84 -25.13
CA GLY A 497 17.87 -13.23 -25.02
C GLY A 497 16.54 -13.54 -25.71
N TYR A 498 15.90 -12.58 -26.39
CA TYR A 498 14.57 -12.79 -27.02
C TYR A 498 14.62 -13.61 -28.33
N ARG A 499 15.77 -13.65 -29.03
CA ARG A 499 15.94 -14.48 -30.25
C ARG A 499 16.65 -15.78 -29.90
N THR A 500 15.90 -16.87 -29.85
CA THR A 500 16.41 -18.25 -29.66
C THR A 500 16.37 -19.09 -30.94
N GLY A 501 15.91 -18.53 -32.06
CA GLY A 501 15.75 -19.23 -33.34
C GLY A 501 16.76 -18.84 -34.41
N VAL A 502 17.04 -19.77 -35.32
CA VAL A 502 17.92 -19.59 -36.49
C VAL A 502 17.05 -19.43 -37.74
N ARG A 503 17.44 -18.53 -38.65
CA ARG A 503 16.79 -18.34 -39.96
C ARG A 503 17.84 -18.39 -41.07
N CYS A 504 17.46 -18.90 -42.23
CA CYS A 504 18.30 -18.84 -43.43
C CYS A 504 18.55 -17.38 -43.84
N ALA A 505 19.81 -17.00 -44.02
CA ALA A 505 20.18 -15.64 -44.39
C ALA A 505 19.82 -15.26 -45.84
N LEU A 506 19.58 -16.26 -46.70
CA LEU A 506 19.24 -16.09 -48.12
C LEU A 506 17.73 -16.03 -48.37
N CYS A 507 16.96 -17.02 -47.87
CA CYS A 507 15.51 -17.10 -48.13
C CYS A 507 14.62 -16.70 -46.95
N GLY A 508 15.21 -16.31 -45.81
CA GLY A 508 14.47 -15.88 -44.62
C GLY A 508 13.71 -16.98 -43.86
N LYS A 509 13.66 -18.22 -44.38
CA LYS A 509 12.92 -19.33 -43.78
C LYS A 509 13.48 -19.69 -42.38
N PRO A 510 12.63 -19.80 -41.34
CA PRO A 510 13.07 -20.27 -40.04
C PRO A 510 13.43 -21.76 -40.06
N MET A 511 14.38 -22.16 -39.21
CA MET A 511 14.60 -23.56 -38.87
C MET A 511 13.51 -23.97 -37.88
N GLU A 512 12.62 -24.86 -38.29
CA GLU A 512 11.50 -25.37 -37.49
C GLU A 512 11.86 -26.72 -36.86
N CYS A 513 11.20 -27.07 -35.76
CA CYS A 513 11.31 -28.42 -35.22
C CYS A 513 10.55 -29.38 -36.14
N PRO A 514 11.10 -30.55 -36.51
CA PRO A 514 10.34 -31.52 -37.30
C PRO A 514 9.21 -32.22 -36.50
N ASN A 515 9.11 -31.98 -35.18
CA ASN A 515 8.22 -32.72 -34.27
C ASN A 515 7.08 -31.87 -33.67
N CYS A 516 7.20 -30.55 -33.63
CA CYS A 516 6.19 -29.61 -33.12
C CYS A 516 6.24 -28.31 -33.91
#